data_AF-A0A2Z5ZLT1-F1
#
_entry.id   AF-A0A2Z5ZLT1-F1
#
_cell.length_a   1.000
_cell.length_b   1.000
_cell.length_c   1.000
_cell.angle_alpha   90.00
_cell.angle_beta   90.00
_cell.angle_gamma   90.00
#
_symmetry.space_group_name_H-M   'P 1'
#
loop_
_entity.id
_entity.type
_entity.pdbx_description
1 polymer ?
#
loop_
_entity_poly.entity_id
_entity_poly.type
_entity_poly.pdbx_seq_one_letter_code
_entity_poly.pdbx_strand_id
1 'polypeptide(L)'
;MNNRNKRLNNLNKIPDIAGMDHRFFLNESGNLVSHEGMTRNQRRLLRIEAKKIFAQYISICKKIQSSGVGFPVDKIIRSMALEYTNRYASSGINNQPISFNYFEPFCEIKLIKDSFAPYASILPEVNHLFSSSDFFDFLTSNDSAGFELSDLLNIPESRTFNFTNNGNIDELSFFDASGREYVISGFSIVRRGNSVHWFLVAGEQLTSEEWEILSEDVPNIDIKYVTPWKRLFLEECIKSSDGTIGKPIKLDGTEFSIRTVVAGEFDVINKKHISRSIFKETENMYHVYCDDPDVIISDSQKETESIIDNLMERINQADILWNIAESFFQIFQYFEMRVTIPKNLLQEGKLLSLKGKGGKGLKADYVVVEAISVENNPAEPSVIRRIKMPVYSIETEGHWRRLKFGQRGKDRDGQPVDGKTWVSRSSPWRNANRRDGVVYIKDCLAIAKARVNEIYSHVNDDNEVNNLNLTGMGELYVLRCSLMEGEVYKVGWTSGTAKDRAKEISSATGVPMSFVVVESWRHDKPKELEVEVHAQLLPYRINNKREFFRLDFDNLRKIIIKTINRVSS
;
A
#
# COMPACT_ATOMS: atom_id res chain seq x y z
N MET A 1 -8.31 -10.08 -22.60
CA MET A 1 -8.48 -8.77 -23.27
C MET A 1 -9.32 -7.84 -22.40
N ASN A 2 -8.71 -6.86 -21.72
CA ASN A 2 -9.45 -5.80 -21.04
C ASN A 2 -8.72 -4.46 -21.22
N ASN A 3 -8.90 -3.88 -22.41
CA ASN A 3 -8.05 -2.81 -22.91
C ASN A 3 -8.23 -1.47 -22.15
N ARG A 4 -7.16 -0.68 -22.04
CA ARG A 4 -7.13 0.64 -21.38
C ARG A 4 -8.22 1.58 -21.93
N ASN A 5 -8.47 1.57 -23.24
CA ASN A 5 -9.56 2.36 -23.83
C ASN A 5 -10.96 1.94 -23.35
N LYS A 6 -11.19 0.70 -22.91
CA LYS A 6 -12.48 0.29 -22.34
C LYS A 6 -12.68 0.92 -20.96
N ARG A 7 -11.65 0.94 -20.11
CA ARG A 7 -11.67 1.59 -18.78
C ARG A 7 -11.83 3.11 -18.91
N LEU A 8 -11.13 3.71 -19.86
CA LEU A 8 -11.13 5.14 -20.12
C LEU A 8 -12.23 5.57 -21.11
N ASN A 9 -13.13 4.68 -21.55
CA ASN A 9 -14.12 4.99 -22.59
C ASN A 9 -15.10 6.11 -22.18
N ASN A 10 -15.30 6.32 -20.89
CA ASN A 10 -16.11 7.43 -20.40
C ASN A 10 -15.47 8.79 -20.69
N LEU A 11 -14.15 8.88 -20.83
CA LEU A 11 -13.46 10.11 -21.20
C LEU A 11 -13.67 10.49 -22.67
N ASN A 12 -13.88 9.50 -23.57
CA ASN A 12 -14.27 9.76 -24.97
C ASN A 12 -15.63 10.45 -25.12
N LYS A 13 -16.48 10.45 -24.07
CA LYS A 13 -17.81 11.07 -24.09
C LYS A 13 -17.79 12.55 -23.74
N ILE A 14 -16.64 13.07 -23.32
CA ILE A 14 -16.49 14.42 -22.80
C ILE A 14 -16.27 15.37 -23.98
N PRO A 15 -17.06 16.45 -24.13
CA PRO A 15 -16.84 17.45 -25.18
C PRO A 15 -15.45 18.07 -25.08
N ASP A 16 -14.77 18.31 -26.21
CA ASP A 16 -13.37 18.80 -26.24
C ASP A 16 -13.13 20.04 -25.35
N ILE A 17 -14.07 21.00 -25.37
CA ILE A 17 -14.03 22.22 -24.56
C ILE A 17 -14.05 21.94 -23.04
N ALA A 18 -14.68 20.84 -22.61
CA ALA A 18 -14.70 20.39 -21.21
C ALA A 18 -13.53 19.46 -20.86
N GLY A 19 -12.81 18.94 -21.87
CA GLY A 19 -11.57 18.20 -21.67
C GLY A 19 -10.35 19.10 -21.42
N MET A 20 -10.40 20.35 -21.91
CA MET A 20 -9.38 21.38 -21.71
C MET A 20 -9.51 22.10 -20.37
N ASP A 21 -8.42 22.75 -19.95
CA ASP A 21 -8.41 23.58 -18.75
C ASP A 21 -9.27 24.83 -18.93
N HIS A 22 -10.19 25.07 -18.01
CA HIS A 22 -11.13 26.19 -18.10
C HIS A 22 -10.43 27.56 -18.09
N ARG A 23 -9.21 27.65 -17.53
CA ARG A 23 -8.42 28.88 -17.44
C ARG A 23 -7.94 29.42 -18.79
N PHE A 24 -7.84 28.58 -19.83
CA PHE A 24 -7.56 29.05 -21.20
C PHE A 24 -8.72 29.81 -21.85
N PHE A 25 -9.92 29.77 -21.25
CA PHE A 25 -11.12 30.42 -21.78
C PHE A 25 -11.56 31.62 -20.94
N LEU A 26 -10.69 32.15 -20.07
CA LEU A 26 -10.95 33.36 -19.29
C LEU A 26 -10.50 34.61 -20.04
N ASN A 27 -11.30 35.67 -20.03
CA ASN A 27 -10.90 37.00 -20.49
C ASN A 27 -10.10 37.74 -19.41
N GLU A 28 -9.58 38.93 -19.72
CA GLU A 28 -8.77 39.76 -18.81
C GLU A 28 -9.46 40.09 -17.47
N SER A 29 -10.79 40.06 -17.44
CA SER A 29 -11.61 40.26 -16.24
C SER A 29 -11.90 38.95 -15.47
N GLY A 30 -11.25 37.84 -15.82
CA GLY A 30 -11.43 36.52 -15.19
C GLY A 30 -12.78 35.85 -15.47
N ASN A 31 -13.50 36.26 -16.52
CA ASN A 31 -14.78 35.66 -16.89
C ASN A 31 -14.62 34.71 -18.09
N LEU A 32 -15.35 33.60 -18.10
CA LEU A 32 -15.39 32.69 -19.24
C LEU A 32 -15.90 33.41 -20.49
N VAL A 33 -15.11 33.41 -21.57
CA VAL A 33 -15.46 33.98 -22.89
C VAL A 33 -16.75 33.36 -23.45
N SER A 34 -17.01 32.08 -23.15
CA SER A 34 -18.27 31.41 -23.52
C SER A 34 -19.54 32.00 -22.86
N HIS A 35 -19.41 32.86 -21.85
CA HIS A 35 -20.52 33.60 -21.26
C HIS A 35 -20.87 34.90 -22.01
N GLU A 36 -20.03 35.34 -22.95
CA GLU A 36 -20.29 36.52 -23.77
C GLU A 36 -21.45 36.22 -24.73
N GLY A 37 -22.39 37.16 -24.84
CA GLY A 37 -23.68 36.94 -25.54
C GLY A 37 -24.75 36.14 -24.75
N MET A 38 -24.42 35.51 -23.62
CA MET A 38 -25.43 34.79 -22.83
C MET A 38 -26.34 35.71 -22.00
N THR A 39 -27.65 35.48 -22.09
CA THR A 39 -28.65 36.16 -21.25
C THR A 39 -28.42 35.88 -19.76
N ARG A 40 -28.93 36.78 -18.90
CA ARG A 40 -28.87 36.60 -17.43
C ARG A 40 -29.53 35.29 -16.98
N ASN A 41 -30.58 34.85 -17.65
CA ASN A 41 -31.29 33.61 -17.33
C ASN A 41 -30.46 32.37 -17.70
N GLN A 42 -29.84 32.33 -18.88
CA GLN A 42 -28.93 31.23 -19.26
C GLN A 42 -27.74 31.11 -18.28
N ARG A 43 -27.08 32.24 -17.95
CA ARG A 43 -25.98 32.26 -16.96
C ARG A 43 -26.45 31.81 -15.57
N ARG A 44 -27.68 32.14 -15.16
CA ARG A 44 -28.26 31.65 -13.91
C ARG A 44 -28.50 30.14 -13.92
N LEU A 45 -29.03 29.59 -15.01
CA LEU A 45 -29.25 28.14 -15.17
C LEU A 45 -27.93 27.36 -15.13
N LEU A 46 -26.91 27.80 -15.89
CA LEU A 46 -25.58 27.20 -15.85
C LEU A 46 -24.98 27.22 -14.43
N ARG A 47 -25.11 28.32 -13.69
CA ARG A 47 -24.64 28.41 -12.29
C ARG A 47 -25.39 27.47 -11.35
N ILE A 48 -26.65 27.12 -11.64
CA ILE A 48 -27.42 26.14 -10.86
C ILE A 48 -26.93 24.72 -11.16
N GLU A 49 -26.75 24.35 -12.43
CA GLU A 49 -26.23 23.03 -12.79
C GLU A 49 -24.79 22.81 -12.33
N ALA A 50 -23.91 23.81 -12.49
CA ALA A 50 -22.55 23.76 -11.98
C ALA A 50 -22.50 23.52 -10.45
N LYS A 51 -23.40 24.17 -9.68
CA LYS A 51 -23.52 23.93 -8.24
C LYS A 51 -23.98 22.50 -7.90
N LYS A 52 -24.88 21.91 -8.68
CA LYS A 52 -25.30 20.50 -8.50
C LYS A 52 -24.15 19.53 -8.77
N ILE A 53 -23.40 19.74 -9.85
CA ILE A 53 -22.23 18.92 -10.19
C ILE A 53 -21.15 19.06 -9.12
N PHE A 54 -20.84 20.28 -8.67
CA PHE A 54 -19.89 20.53 -7.59
C PHE A 54 -20.29 19.83 -6.27
N ALA A 55 -21.57 19.91 -5.88
CA ALA A 55 -22.07 19.19 -4.70
C ALA A 55 -21.91 17.66 -4.82
N GLN A 56 -22.06 17.11 -6.03
CA GLN A 56 -21.81 15.69 -6.29
C GLN A 56 -20.31 15.35 -6.21
N TYR A 57 -19.41 16.19 -6.75
CA TYR A 57 -17.96 16.03 -6.56
C TYR A 57 -17.57 16.01 -5.07
N ILE A 58 -18.06 16.97 -4.27
CA ILE A 58 -17.81 16.98 -2.82
C ILE A 58 -18.33 15.71 -2.14
N SER A 59 -19.49 15.18 -2.55
CA SER A 59 -20.01 13.90 -2.04
C SER A 59 -19.12 12.72 -2.43
N ILE A 60 -18.59 12.70 -3.66
CA ILE A 60 -17.69 11.65 -4.16
C ILE A 60 -16.35 11.71 -3.42
N CYS A 61 -15.71 12.87 -3.31
CA CYS A 61 -14.45 13.01 -2.58
C CYS A 61 -14.60 12.59 -1.11
N LYS A 62 -15.67 13.01 -0.43
CA LYS A 62 -15.95 12.54 0.95
C LYS A 62 -16.09 11.02 1.03
N LYS A 63 -16.79 10.38 0.08
CA LYS A 63 -16.92 8.91 0.02
C LYS A 63 -15.58 8.21 -0.22
N ILE A 64 -14.71 8.75 -1.07
CA ILE A 64 -13.37 8.21 -1.30
C ILE A 64 -12.54 8.33 -0.01
N GLN A 65 -12.50 9.52 0.59
CA GLN A 65 -11.75 9.82 1.81
C GLN A 65 -12.19 8.96 3.01
N SER A 66 -13.49 8.70 3.15
CA SER A 66 -14.04 7.86 4.24
C SER A 66 -14.11 6.37 3.90
N SER A 67 -13.55 5.92 2.77
CA SER A 67 -13.52 4.50 2.39
C SER A 67 -12.23 3.81 2.86
N GLY A 68 -12.26 2.49 2.97
CA GLY A 68 -11.09 1.67 3.33
C GLY A 68 -10.92 1.38 4.80
N VAL A 69 -9.75 0.82 5.12
CA VAL A 69 -9.39 0.33 6.45
C VAL A 69 -8.38 1.26 7.13
N GLY A 70 -7.70 2.11 6.34
CA GLY A 70 -6.83 3.17 6.86
C GLY A 70 -5.42 2.71 7.20
N PHE A 71 -4.95 1.64 6.56
CA PHE A 71 -3.56 1.24 6.52
C PHE A 71 -2.76 2.12 5.53
N PRO A 72 -1.43 2.14 5.59
CA PRO A 72 -0.63 3.02 4.72
C PRO A 72 -0.81 2.69 3.23
N VAL A 73 -0.96 1.41 2.87
CA VAL A 73 -1.12 0.95 1.48
C VAL A 73 -2.44 1.42 0.88
N ASP A 74 -3.57 1.24 1.57
CA ASP A 74 -4.88 1.63 1.02
C ASP A 74 -5.05 3.17 1.01
N LYS A 75 -4.45 3.89 1.97
CA LYS A 75 -4.37 5.37 1.96
C LYS A 75 -3.78 5.93 0.66
N ILE A 76 -2.72 5.34 0.09
CA ILE A 76 -2.11 5.82 -1.17
C ILE A 76 -3.12 5.79 -2.32
N ILE A 77 -3.91 4.70 -2.45
CA ILE A 77 -4.92 4.58 -3.51
C ILE A 77 -5.99 5.67 -3.38
N ARG A 78 -6.38 6.02 -2.15
CA ARG A 78 -7.34 7.10 -1.88
C ARG A 78 -6.76 8.47 -2.22
N SER A 79 -5.53 8.75 -1.82
CA SER A 79 -4.83 10.00 -2.17
C SER A 79 -4.80 10.20 -3.68
N MET A 80 -4.37 9.17 -4.43
CA MET A 80 -4.32 9.20 -5.89
C MET A 80 -5.72 9.38 -6.52
N ALA A 81 -6.74 8.63 -6.07
CA ALA A 81 -8.10 8.76 -6.59
C ALA A 81 -8.76 10.12 -6.28
N LEU A 82 -8.47 10.71 -5.12
CA LEU A 82 -8.87 12.07 -4.75
C LEU A 82 -8.23 13.09 -5.68
N GLU A 83 -6.90 13.02 -5.87
CA GLU A 83 -6.16 13.93 -6.73
C GLU A 83 -6.64 13.87 -8.20
N TYR A 84 -6.90 12.67 -8.72
CA TYR A 84 -7.42 12.52 -10.08
C TYR A 84 -8.82 13.10 -10.23
N THR A 85 -9.68 12.89 -9.24
CA THR A 85 -11.04 13.46 -9.20
C THR A 85 -11.01 14.98 -9.04
N ASN A 86 -10.10 15.50 -8.23
CA ASN A 86 -9.88 16.93 -8.04
C ASN A 86 -9.43 17.60 -9.35
N ARG A 87 -8.46 17.03 -10.06
CA ARG A 87 -8.02 17.52 -11.38
C ARG A 87 -9.13 17.47 -12.42
N TYR A 88 -9.90 16.39 -12.49
CA TYR A 88 -11.07 16.33 -13.36
C TYR A 88 -12.09 17.45 -13.08
N ALA A 89 -12.33 17.78 -11.81
CA ALA A 89 -13.26 18.83 -11.40
C ALA A 89 -12.73 20.26 -11.66
N SER A 90 -11.42 20.48 -11.50
CA SER A 90 -10.79 21.80 -11.54
C SER A 90 -10.19 22.19 -12.91
N SER A 91 -9.68 21.21 -13.67
CA SER A 91 -8.77 21.46 -14.79
C SER A 91 -8.99 20.57 -16.01
N GLY A 92 -10.09 19.82 -16.05
CA GLY A 92 -10.44 18.95 -17.18
C GLY A 92 -9.64 17.65 -17.19
N ILE A 93 -9.58 16.99 -18.35
CA ILE A 93 -9.03 15.62 -18.46
C ILE A 93 -7.56 15.59 -18.88
N ASN A 94 -7.06 16.67 -19.49
CA ASN A 94 -5.70 16.76 -20.04
C ASN A 94 -4.62 17.06 -18.98
N ASN A 95 -5.02 17.32 -17.73
CA ASN A 95 -4.16 17.77 -16.64
C ASN A 95 -3.77 16.68 -15.63
N GLN A 96 -4.08 15.41 -15.90
CA GLN A 96 -3.70 14.30 -15.01
C GLN A 96 -2.16 14.20 -14.84
N PRO A 97 -1.67 13.84 -13.63
CA PRO A 97 -0.25 13.81 -13.30
C PRO A 97 0.42 12.52 -13.79
N ILE A 98 1.74 12.42 -13.68
CA ILE A 98 2.50 11.22 -14.07
C ILE A 98 2.03 9.99 -13.28
N SER A 99 1.67 10.14 -12.00
CA SER A 99 1.16 9.02 -11.18
C SER A 99 -0.08 8.35 -11.79
N PHE A 100 -0.91 9.07 -12.55
CA PHE A 100 -2.08 8.50 -13.24
C PHE A 100 -1.69 7.36 -14.20
N ASN A 101 -0.48 7.38 -14.76
CA ASN A 101 0.00 6.30 -15.63
C ASN A 101 0.19 4.96 -14.88
N TYR A 102 0.44 5.01 -13.58
CA TYR A 102 0.75 3.85 -12.73
C TYR A 102 -0.43 3.44 -11.84
N PHE A 103 -1.24 4.41 -11.39
CA PHE A 103 -2.36 4.17 -10.46
C PHE A 103 -3.76 4.17 -11.12
N GLU A 104 -3.96 4.63 -12.36
CA GLU A 104 -5.21 4.42 -13.11
C GLU A 104 -5.68 2.96 -13.14
N PRO A 105 -4.80 1.94 -13.26
CA PRO A 105 -5.17 0.54 -13.16
C PRO A 105 -5.88 0.14 -11.86
N PHE A 106 -5.72 0.88 -10.75
CA PHE A 106 -6.40 0.65 -9.47
C PHE A 106 -7.78 1.35 -9.39
N CYS A 107 -8.18 2.05 -10.45
CA CYS A 107 -9.43 2.81 -10.54
C CYS A 107 -10.33 2.35 -11.71
N GLU A 108 -11.55 2.89 -11.72
CA GLU A 108 -12.45 2.97 -12.87
C GLU A 108 -12.86 4.42 -13.07
N ILE A 109 -12.82 4.92 -14.30
CA ILE A 109 -13.26 6.28 -14.59
C ILE A 109 -14.76 6.28 -14.90
N LYS A 110 -15.54 6.95 -14.05
CA LYS A 110 -17.01 7.02 -14.14
C LYS A 110 -17.44 8.46 -14.39
N LEU A 111 -18.65 8.65 -14.93
CA LEU A 111 -19.27 9.97 -15.06
C LEU A 111 -20.27 10.19 -13.93
N ILE A 112 -20.33 11.42 -13.41
CA ILE A 112 -21.39 11.86 -12.51
C ILE A 112 -22.73 11.74 -13.25
N LYS A 113 -23.74 11.19 -12.57
CA LYS A 113 -25.04 10.86 -13.16
C LYS A 113 -25.65 12.07 -13.88
N ASP A 114 -26.21 11.82 -15.06
CA ASP A 114 -26.88 12.83 -15.89
C ASP A 114 -25.95 14.00 -16.31
N SER A 115 -24.63 13.74 -16.41
CA SER A 115 -23.61 14.72 -16.81
C SER A 115 -22.41 14.08 -17.53
N PHE A 116 -21.50 14.93 -18.03
CA PHE A 116 -20.20 14.53 -18.60
C PHE A 116 -19.01 14.66 -17.63
N ALA A 117 -19.26 15.00 -16.36
CA ALA A 117 -18.20 15.26 -15.39
C ALA A 117 -17.56 13.94 -14.88
N PRO A 118 -16.26 13.68 -15.14
CA PRO A 118 -15.64 12.40 -14.77
C PRO A 118 -15.07 12.39 -13.34
N TYR A 119 -15.01 11.21 -12.73
CA TYR A 119 -14.33 10.99 -11.45
C TYR A 119 -13.64 9.63 -11.43
N ALA A 120 -12.62 9.49 -10.57
CA ALA A 120 -11.97 8.21 -10.32
C ALA A 120 -12.72 7.46 -9.20
N SER A 121 -13.22 6.27 -9.52
CA SER A 121 -13.77 5.30 -8.56
C SER A 121 -12.68 4.29 -8.23
N ILE A 122 -12.41 4.03 -6.96
CA ILE A 122 -11.53 2.92 -6.56
C ILE A 122 -12.20 1.58 -6.95
N LEU A 123 -11.38 0.58 -7.28
CA LEU A 123 -11.82 -0.81 -7.50
C LEU A 123 -12.29 -1.49 -6.21
N PRO A 124 -12.95 -2.66 -6.30
CA PRO A 124 -13.11 -3.54 -5.16
C PRO A 124 -11.74 -3.97 -4.59
N GLU A 125 -11.54 -3.77 -3.30
CA GLU A 125 -10.30 -4.10 -2.59
C GLU A 125 -10.43 -5.38 -1.74
N VAL A 126 -9.30 -6.02 -1.49
CA VAL A 126 -9.10 -7.06 -0.47
C VAL A 126 -7.85 -6.68 0.31
N ASN A 127 -7.95 -6.56 1.64
CA ASN A 127 -6.86 -6.11 2.50
C ASN A 127 -6.34 -7.27 3.35
N HIS A 128 -5.02 -7.41 3.41
CA HIS A 128 -4.32 -8.47 4.14
C HIS A 128 -3.30 -7.85 5.08
N LEU A 129 -3.07 -8.51 6.22
CA LEU A 129 -1.96 -8.25 7.11
C LEU A 129 -0.99 -9.43 7.02
N PHE A 130 0.30 -9.15 6.87
CA PHE A 130 1.37 -10.15 6.86
C PHE A 130 2.50 -9.72 7.79
N SER A 131 3.27 -10.66 8.32
CA SER A 131 4.52 -10.34 9.03
C SER A 131 5.64 -10.28 8.01
N SER A 132 6.36 -9.16 7.91
CA SER A 132 7.48 -9.06 6.95
C SER A 132 8.56 -10.10 7.21
N SER A 133 8.97 -10.32 8.46
CA SER A 133 9.99 -11.33 8.79
C SER A 133 9.57 -12.73 8.33
N ASP A 134 8.35 -13.16 8.66
CA ASP A 134 7.80 -14.46 8.24
C ASP A 134 7.68 -14.59 6.71
N PHE A 135 7.31 -13.51 6.00
CA PHE A 135 7.26 -13.50 4.54
C PHE A 135 8.65 -13.61 3.88
N PHE A 136 9.65 -12.89 4.39
CA PHE A 136 11.02 -13.00 3.87
C PHE A 136 11.72 -14.31 4.28
N ASP A 137 11.35 -14.89 5.43
CA ASP A 137 11.72 -16.26 5.79
C ASP A 137 11.09 -17.28 4.82
N PHE A 138 9.79 -17.15 4.48
CA PHE A 138 9.15 -17.97 3.45
C PHE A 138 9.86 -17.86 2.09
N LEU A 139 10.18 -16.64 1.63
CA LEU A 139 10.90 -16.40 0.36
C LEU A 139 12.31 -16.99 0.33
N THR A 140 12.92 -17.22 1.50
CA THR A 140 14.25 -17.86 1.61
C THR A 140 14.18 -19.34 1.98
N SER A 141 12.98 -19.86 2.24
CA SER A 141 12.68 -21.28 2.45
C SER A 141 12.43 -22.03 1.14
N ASN A 142 12.63 -23.36 1.16
CA ASN A 142 12.24 -24.22 0.03
C ASN A 142 10.72 -24.23 -0.22
N ASP A 143 9.88 -23.69 0.67
CA ASP A 143 8.43 -23.69 0.52
C ASP A 143 7.96 -22.64 -0.53
N SER A 144 8.85 -21.73 -0.92
CA SER A 144 8.72 -20.87 -2.10
C SER A 144 9.03 -21.58 -3.44
N ALA A 145 9.62 -22.79 -3.41
CA ALA A 145 10.03 -23.52 -4.61
C ALA A 145 8.82 -24.08 -5.37
N GLY A 146 8.29 -23.28 -6.29
CA GLY A 146 7.13 -23.62 -7.10
C GLY A 146 6.50 -22.41 -7.78
N PHE A 147 6.79 -21.18 -7.31
CA PHE A 147 6.29 -19.97 -7.95
C PHE A 147 6.73 -19.87 -9.41
N GLU A 148 5.75 -19.82 -10.32
CA GLU A 148 5.97 -19.30 -11.65
C GLU A 148 5.35 -17.91 -11.80
N LEU A 149 5.97 -17.03 -12.58
CA LEU A 149 5.34 -15.75 -12.93
C LEU A 149 3.96 -15.95 -13.57
N SER A 150 3.73 -17.08 -14.23
CA SER A 150 2.44 -17.58 -14.72
C SER A 150 1.31 -17.47 -13.68
N ASP A 151 1.61 -17.68 -12.40
CA ASP A 151 0.63 -17.70 -11.32
C ASP A 151 0.02 -16.32 -11.05
N LEU A 152 0.72 -15.24 -11.43
CA LEU A 152 0.16 -13.89 -11.44
C LEU A 152 -1.04 -13.75 -12.39
N LEU A 153 -1.21 -14.69 -13.34
CA LEU A 153 -2.40 -14.75 -14.19
C LEU A 153 -3.64 -15.26 -13.45
N ASN A 154 -3.48 -15.98 -12.33
CA ASN A 154 -4.58 -16.49 -11.50
C ASN A 154 -5.20 -15.40 -10.61
N ILE A 155 -4.50 -14.27 -10.41
CA ILE A 155 -5.03 -13.12 -9.66
C ILE A 155 -6.32 -12.61 -10.32
N PRO A 156 -7.44 -12.50 -9.58
CA PRO A 156 -8.70 -12.01 -10.12
C PRO A 156 -8.58 -10.64 -10.80
N GLU A 157 -9.03 -10.54 -12.05
CA GLU A 157 -8.99 -9.28 -12.81
C GLU A 157 -9.81 -8.18 -12.13
N SER A 158 -9.31 -6.94 -12.23
CA SER A 158 -10.04 -5.74 -11.79
C SER A 158 -10.42 -5.77 -10.30
N ARG A 159 -9.60 -6.43 -9.49
CA ARG A 159 -9.68 -6.40 -8.02
C ARG A 159 -8.31 -6.04 -7.46
N THR A 160 -8.30 -5.12 -6.50
CA THR A 160 -7.07 -4.68 -5.84
C THR A 160 -6.79 -5.56 -4.63
N PHE A 161 -5.55 -6.02 -4.49
CA PHE A 161 -5.10 -6.78 -3.32
C PHE A 161 -4.03 -5.95 -2.61
N ASN A 162 -4.35 -5.49 -1.40
CA ASN A 162 -3.46 -4.72 -0.53
C ASN A 162 -2.88 -5.66 0.54
N PHE A 163 -1.59 -5.55 0.82
CA PHE A 163 -0.84 -6.32 1.81
C PHE A 163 -0.07 -5.34 2.70
N THR A 164 -0.44 -5.19 3.95
CA THR A 164 0.22 -4.27 4.90
C THR A 164 1.06 -5.05 5.90
N ASN A 165 2.28 -4.58 6.16
CA ASN A 165 3.16 -5.14 7.16
C ASN A 165 2.55 -4.98 8.56
N ASN A 166 2.63 -6.03 9.35
CA ASN A 166 2.03 -6.15 10.66
C ASN A 166 3.08 -6.05 11.77
N GLY A 167 2.77 -5.32 12.85
CA GLY A 167 3.72 -5.02 13.92
C GLY A 167 4.49 -3.70 13.71
N ASN A 168 5.69 -3.59 14.27
CA ASN A 168 6.55 -2.44 14.07
C ASN A 168 7.31 -2.55 12.73
N ILE A 169 7.29 -1.49 11.93
CA ILE A 169 7.90 -1.47 10.59
C ILE A 169 9.43 -1.30 10.63
N ASP A 170 9.98 -0.85 11.77
CA ASP A 170 11.42 -0.69 11.99
C ASP A 170 12.12 -2.00 12.41
N GLU A 171 11.38 -3.10 12.61
CA GLU A 171 11.96 -4.39 13.02
C GLU A 171 12.68 -5.14 11.89
N LEU A 172 12.37 -4.82 10.64
CA LEU A 172 13.03 -5.40 9.48
C LEU A 172 13.34 -4.30 8.46
N SER A 173 14.62 -3.95 8.39
CA SER A 173 15.17 -3.00 7.43
C SER A 173 16.11 -3.67 6.43
N PHE A 174 16.33 -2.97 5.33
CA PHE A 174 17.01 -3.45 4.13
C PHE A 174 18.08 -2.45 3.74
N PHE A 175 19.31 -2.92 3.55
CA PHE A 175 20.47 -2.06 3.26
C PHE A 175 20.90 -2.23 1.82
N ASP A 176 21.05 -1.11 1.11
CA ASP A 176 21.63 -1.12 -0.24
C ASP A 176 23.16 -1.25 -0.21
N ALA A 177 23.78 -1.28 -1.40
CA ALA A 177 25.23 -1.42 -1.54
C ALA A 177 26.04 -0.21 -1.00
N SER A 178 25.41 0.94 -0.75
CA SER A 178 26.01 2.10 -0.11
C SER A 178 25.85 2.12 1.42
N GLY A 179 25.00 1.23 1.95
CA GLY A 179 24.63 1.19 3.36
C GLY A 179 23.43 2.06 3.72
N ARG A 180 22.70 2.62 2.74
CA ARG A 180 21.43 3.33 3.00
C ARG A 180 20.37 2.31 3.42
N GLU A 181 19.66 2.64 4.49
CA GLU A 181 18.65 1.80 5.10
C GLU A 181 17.24 2.12 4.57
N TYR A 182 16.44 1.07 4.37
CA TYR A 182 15.06 1.14 3.91
C TYR A 182 14.14 0.24 4.74
N VAL A 183 12.94 0.72 5.08
CA VAL A 183 11.89 -0.04 5.77
C VAL A 183 10.67 -0.27 4.88
N ILE A 184 9.92 -1.35 5.09
CA ILE A 184 8.74 -1.70 4.27
C ILE A 184 7.45 -1.58 5.09
N SER A 185 6.50 -0.80 4.56
CA SER A 185 5.14 -0.72 5.11
C SER A 185 4.14 -1.65 4.42
N GLY A 186 4.32 -1.99 3.15
CA GLY A 186 3.46 -2.95 2.46
C GLY A 186 3.44 -2.82 0.94
N PHE A 187 2.61 -3.64 0.29
CA PHE A 187 2.54 -3.84 -1.15
C PHE A 187 1.09 -3.89 -1.64
N SER A 188 0.83 -3.50 -2.88
CA SER A 188 -0.48 -3.61 -3.53
C SER A 188 -0.35 -4.03 -4.98
N ILE A 189 -1.33 -4.79 -5.48
CA ILE A 189 -1.32 -5.34 -6.83
C ILE A 189 -2.74 -5.48 -7.41
N VAL A 190 -2.87 -5.25 -8.72
CA VAL A 190 -4.08 -5.46 -9.51
C VAL A 190 -3.75 -6.07 -10.88
N ARG A 191 -4.45 -7.16 -11.26
CA ARG A 191 -4.32 -7.75 -12.59
C ARG A 191 -5.23 -7.07 -13.61
N ARG A 192 -4.67 -6.72 -14.78
CA ARG A 192 -5.40 -6.16 -15.93
C ARG A 192 -4.99 -6.89 -17.22
N GLY A 193 -5.70 -7.95 -17.56
CA GLY A 193 -5.31 -8.83 -18.67
C GLY A 193 -3.99 -9.55 -18.38
N ASN A 194 -3.02 -9.41 -19.29
CA ASN A 194 -1.72 -10.09 -19.17
C ASN A 194 -0.69 -9.29 -18.35
N SER A 195 -1.02 -8.06 -17.93
CA SER A 195 -0.18 -7.25 -17.05
C SER A 195 -0.68 -7.32 -15.60
N VAL A 196 0.26 -7.30 -14.65
CA VAL A 196 -0.02 -6.84 -13.28
C VAL A 196 0.52 -5.43 -13.09
N HIS A 197 -0.26 -4.59 -12.42
CA HIS A 197 0.17 -3.27 -11.97
C HIS A 197 0.30 -3.33 -10.45
N TRP A 198 1.40 -2.80 -9.93
CA TRP A 198 1.76 -2.97 -8.53
C TRP A 198 2.41 -1.71 -7.96
N PHE A 199 2.38 -1.56 -6.64
CA PHE A 199 3.20 -0.60 -5.92
C PHE A 199 3.61 -1.12 -4.53
N LEU A 200 4.79 -0.70 -4.08
CA LEU A 200 5.34 -0.93 -2.75
C LEU A 200 5.41 0.40 -2.01
N VAL A 201 4.97 0.43 -0.76
CA VAL A 201 5.12 1.57 0.16
C VAL A 201 6.26 1.26 1.12
N ALA A 202 7.30 2.08 1.05
CA ALA A 202 8.54 1.96 1.79
C ALA A 202 8.96 3.30 2.41
N GLY A 203 10.02 3.28 3.21
CA GLY A 203 10.64 4.46 3.79
C GLY A 203 12.14 4.38 3.60
N GLU A 204 12.74 5.38 2.94
CA GLU A 204 14.20 5.57 2.97
C GLU A 204 14.55 6.25 4.29
N GLN A 205 15.42 5.63 5.09
CA GLN A 205 15.83 6.16 6.38
C GLN A 205 16.89 7.25 6.21
N LEU A 206 16.58 8.44 6.71
CA LEU A 206 17.46 9.61 6.68
C LEU A 206 18.10 9.83 8.06
N THR A 207 19.24 10.51 8.10
CA THR A 207 19.75 11.08 9.36
C THR A 207 18.91 12.28 9.79
N SER A 208 19.06 12.71 11.04
CA SER A 208 18.45 13.95 11.54
C SER A 208 18.86 15.17 10.71
N GLU A 209 20.13 15.27 10.32
CA GLU A 209 20.64 16.39 9.52
C GLU A 209 20.08 16.37 8.10
N GLU A 210 20.00 15.19 7.47
CA GLU A 210 19.37 15.05 6.14
C GLU A 210 17.88 15.43 6.18
N TRP A 211 17.18 15.05 7.24
CA TRP A 211 15.77 15.40 7.43
C TRP A 211 15.57 16.90 7.64
N GLU A 212 16.44 17.56 8.41
CA GLU A 212 16.43 19.00 8.62
C GLU A 212 16.70 19.75 7.31
N ILE A 213 17.75 19.37 6.56
CA ILE A 213 18.09 19.96 5.26
C ILE A 213 16.90 19.88 4.28
N LEU A 214 16.27 18.71 4.16
CA LEU A 214 15.09 18.54 3.30
C LEU A 214 13.83 19.24 3.84
N SER A 215 13.78 19.60 5.13
CA SER A 215 12.68 20.34 5.76
C SER A 215 12.83 21.86 5.66
N GLU A 216 14.05 22.35 5.40
CA GLU A 216 14.37 23.77 5.18
C GLU A 216 14.38 24.18 3.70
N ASP A 217 14.46 23.21 2.79
CA ASP A 217 14.60 23.48 1.35
C ASP A 217 13.35 24.16 0.75
N VAL A 218 13.59 25.25 0.02
CA VAL A 218 12.56 25.98 -0.76
C VAL A 218 13.02 26.11 -2.22
N PRO A 219 12.98 25.02 -3.02
CA PRO A 219 13.34 25.11 -4.43
C PRO A 219 12.32 25.93 -5.21
N ASN A 220 12.81 26.81 -6.09
CA ASN A 220 11.97 27.48 -7.06
C ASN A 220 11.53 26.47 -8.14
N ILE A 221 10.23 26.21 -8.25
CA ILE A 221 9.67 25.22 -9.18
C ILE A 221 9.70 25.78 -10.61
N ASP A 222 10.72 25.42 -11.40
CA ASP A 222 10.83 25.81 -12.81
C ASP A 222 9.79 25.07 -13.69
N ILE A 223 8.79 25.81 -14.15
CA ILE A 223 7.75 25.32 -15.07
C ILE A 223 8.05 25.60 -16.56
N LYS A 224 9.25 26.12 -16.91
CA LYS A 224 9.65 26.43 -18.29
C LYS A 224 9.42 25.28 -19.26
N TYR A 225 9.84 24.06 -18.88
CA TYR A 225 9.73 22.86 -19.71
C TYR A 225 8.37 22.15 -19.59
N VAL A 226 7.45 22.66 -18.77
CA VAL A 226 6.08 22.12 -18.70
C VAL A 226 5.34 22.45 -19.98
N THR A 227 4.65 21.44 -20.53
CA THR A 227 3.78 21.57 -21.70
C THR A 227 2.73 22.69 -21.52
N PRO A 228 2.51 23.59 -22.50
CA PRO A 228 1.70 24.80 -22.33
C PRO A 228 0.32 24.58 -21.69
N TRP A 229 -0.39 23.52 -22.07
CA TRP A 229 -1.73 23.21 -21.56
C TRP A 229 -1.79 22.81 -20.07
N LYS A 230 -0.64 22.54 -19.44
CA LYS A 230 -0.54 22.26 -18.00
C LYS A 230 -0.06 23.45 -17.16
N ARG A 231 0.47 24.52 -17.79
CA ARG A 231 1.10 25.64 -17.07
C ARG A 231 0.12 26.37 -16.16
N LEU A 232 -1.05 26.76 -16.67
CA LEU A 232 -2.08 27.44 -15.88
C LEU A 232 -2.56 26.61 -14.67
N PHE A 233 -2.58 25.27 -14.79
CA PHE A 233 -2.86 24.40 -13.64
C PHE A 233 -1.76 24.49 -12.59
N LEU A 234 -0.49 24.33 -12.99
CA LEU A 234 0.62 24.37 -12.04
C LEU A 234 0.82 25.76 -11.44
N GLU A 235 0.61 26.85 -12.20
CA GLU A 235 0.70 28.22 -11.68
C GLU A 235 -0.31 28.50 -10.56
N GLU A 236 -1.52 27.95 -10.62
CA GLU A 236 -2.48 28.06 -9.51
C GLU A 236 -2.07 27.20 -8.33
N CYS A 237 -1.59 25.96 -8.56
CA CYS A 237 -1.09 25.08 -7.50
C CYS A 237 0.10 25.70 -6.75
N ILE A 238 1.10 26.22 -7.48
CA ILE A 238 2.28 26.90 -6.94
C ILE A 238 1.86 28.12 -6.11
N LYS A 239 0.91 28.93 -6.59
CA LYS A 239 0.34 30.05 -5.81
C LYS A 239 -0.39 29.59 -4.55
N SER A 240 -1.05 28.42 -4.58
CA SER A 240 -1.78 27.88 -3.42
C SER A 240 -0.90 27.26 -2.33
N SER A 241 0.38 26.95 -2.65
CA SER A 241 1.37 26.42 -1.69
C SER A 241 2.45 27.45 -1.32
N ASP A 242 2.23 28.73 -1.59
CA ASP A 242 3.21 29.83 -1.46
C ASP A 242 4.54 29.56 -2.18
N GLY A 243 4.52 28.72 -3.24
CA GLY A 243 5.69 28.27 -3.99
C GLY A 243 6.53 27.19 -3.28
N THR A 244 6.13 26.75 -2.10
CA THR A 244 6.90 25.78 -1.29
C THR A 244 6.60 24.33 -1.68
N ILE A 245 7.65 23.49 -1.66
CA ILE A 245 7.52 22.03 -1.77
C ILE A 245 6.99 21.41 -0.46
N GLY A 246 7.27 22.08 0.66
CA GLY A 246 6.91 21.62 2.00
C GLY A 246 7.78 20.45 2.47
N LYS A 247 7.62 20.06 3.74
CA LYS A 247 8.50 19.09 4.40
C LYS A 247 8.33 17.67 3.85
N PRO A 248 9.34 16.78 4.01
CA PRO A 248 9.20 15.36 3.76
C PRO A 248 8.02 14.76 4.55
N ILE A 249 7.17 14.00 3.88
CA ILE A 249 6.12 13.24 4.56
C ILE A 249 6.73 11.95 5.09
N LYS A 250 6.72 11.78 6.40
CA LYS A 250 7.20 10.55 7.04
C LYS A 250 6.33 9.34 6.72
N LEU A 251 6.96 8.17 6.72
CA LEU A 251 6.24 6.90 6.65
C LEU A 251 5.43 6.66 7.94
N ASP A 252 4.21 6.13 7.79
CA ASP A 252 3.28 5.86 8.89
C ASP A 252 3.85 4.82 9.89
N GLY A 253 4.60 5.29 10.88
CA GLY A 253 5.17 4.47 11.95
C GLY A 253 6.59 4.85 12.35
N THR A 254 7.31 5.60 11.52
CA THR A 254 8.72 5.95 11.75
C THR A 254 8.90 7.42 12.15
N GLU A 255 10.15 7.80 12.44
CA GLU A 255 10.53 9.17 12.78
C GLU A 255 11.17 9.91 11.59
N PHE A 256 12.23 9.33 10.99
CA PHE A 256 13.03 9.97 9.93
C PHE A 256 13.03 9.22 8.58
N SER A 257 12.07 8.32 8.34
CA SER A 257 11.97 7.65 7.02
C SER A 257 10.99 8.38 6.11
N ILE A 258 11.47 8.87 4.96
CA ILE A 258 10.63 9.58 3.98
C ILE A 258 9.73 8.59 3.24
N ARG A 259 8.41 8.84 3.23
CA ARG A 259 7.42 8.01 2.56
C ARG A 259 7.71 7.97 1.07
N THR A 260 8.12 6.78 0.62
CA THR A 260 8.54 6.49 -0.74
C THR A 260 7.64 5.40 -1.29
N VAL A 261 6.98 5.68 -2.41
CA VAL A 261 6.18 4.69 -3.12
C VAL A 261 6.90 4.34 -4.41
N VAL A 262 7.15 3.06 -4.65
CA VAL A 262 7.68 2.58 -5.94
C VAL A 262 6.61 1.76 -6.65
N ALA A 263 6.38 2.00 -7.94
CA ALA A 263 5.28 1.41 -8.69
C ALA A 263 5.69 0.99 -10.11
N GLY A 264 5.00 0.01 -10.69
CA GLY A 264 5.28 -0.44 -12.05
C GLY A 264 4.15 -1.24 -12.73
N GLU A 265 4.34 -1.46 -14.03
CA GLU A 265 3.58 -2.42 -14.85
C GLU A 265 4.53 -3.57 -15.24
N PHE A 266 4.15 -4.81 -14.91
CA PHE A 266 4.88 -6.02 -15.29
C PHE A 266 4.03 -6.86 -16.25
N ASP A 267 4.60 -7.17 -17.43
CA ASP A 267 4.02 -8.09 -18.40
C ASP A 267 4.34 -9.53 -17.98
N VAL A 268 3.31 -10.28 -17.61
CA VAL A 268 3.46 -11.64 -17.09
C VAL A 268 3.83 -12.64 -18.19
N ILE A 269 3.40 -12.41 -19.43
CA ILE A 269 3.69 -13.30 -20.57
C ILE A 269 5.12 -13.08 -21.06
N ASN A 270 5.52 -11.81 -21.22
CA ASN A 270 6.87 -11.46 -21.65
C ASN A 270 7.90 -11.50 -20.52
N LYS A 271 7.46 -11.64 -19.26
CA LYS A 271 8.29 -11.69 -18.03
C LYS A 271 9.20 -10.46 -17.87
N LYS A 272 8.65 -9.27 -18.14
CA LYS A 272 9.38 -7.98 -18.17
C LYS A 272 8.61 -6.85 -17.51
N HIS A 273 9.32 -5.94 -16.84
CA HIS A 273 8.77 -4.62 -16.50
C HIS A 273 8.62 -3.76 -17.77
N ILE A 274 7.44 -3.19 -17.97
CA ILE A 274 7.12 -2.26 -19.06
C ILE A 274 7.56 -0.84 -18.69
N SER A 275 7.21 -0.42 -17.47
CA SER A 275 7.56 0.88 -16.89
C SER A 275 7.58 0.80 -15.36
N ARG A 276 8.45 1.62 -14.76
CA ARG A 276 8.60 1.77 -13.30
C ARG A 276 8.67 3.26 -12.93
N SER A 277 8.34 3.57 -11.68
CA SER A 277 8.44 4.92 -11.14
C SER A 277 8.58 4.95 -9.62
N ILE A 278 9.32 5.94 -9.13
CA ILE A 278 9.49 6.28 -7.71
C ILE A 278 8.73 7.57 -7.46
N PHE A 279 8.02 7.63 -6.34
CA PHE A 279 7.36 8.81 -5.80
C PHE A 279 7.88 9.03 -4.38
N LYS A 280 8.70 10.05 -4.15
CA LYS A 280 9.03 10.52 -2.78
C LYS A 280 8.10 11.67 -2.43
N GLU A 281 7.47 11.62 -1.26
CA GLU A 281 6.36 12.50 -0.90
C GLU A 281 6.77 13.65 0.04
N THR A 282 6.33 14.86 -0.29
CA THR A 282 6.40 16.06 0.57
C THR A 282 5.00 16.65 0.75
N GLU A 283 4.83 17.63 1.63
CA GLU A 283 3.50 18.21 1.94
C GLU A 283 2.75 18.72 0.70
N ASN A 284 3.46 19.28 -0.29
CA ASN A 284 2.85 19.89 -1.48
C ASN A 284 3.20 19.20 -2.81
N MET A 285 4.06 18.17 -2.82
CA MET A 285 4.59 17.57 -4.05
C MET A 285 4.93 16.08 -3.93
N TYR A 286 4.95 15.38 -5.07
CA TYR A 286 5.71 14.14 -5.22
C TYR A 286 6.92 14.40 -6.12
N HIS A 287 8.12 14.07 -5.65
CA HIS A 287 9.29 13.94 -6.52
C HIS A 287 9.15 12.63 -7.30
N VAL A 288 8.97 12.73 -8.62
CA VAL A 288 8.69 11.59 -9.49
C VAL A 288 9.88 11.29 -10.39
N TYR A 289 10.40 10.07 -10.30
CA TYR A 289 11.47 9.55 -11.16
C TYR A 289 10.94 8.32 -11.90
N CYS A 290 10.96 8.29 -13.23
CA CYS A 290 10.34 7.20 -14.01
C CYS A 290 11.13 6.87 -15.27
N ASP A 291 11.08 5.60 -15.70
CA ASP A 291 11.75 5.12 -16.92
C ASP A 291 10.81 5.11 -18.16
N ASP A 292 9.64 5.75 -18.06
CA ASP A 292 8.62 5.84 -19.11
C ASP A 292 9.01 6.85 -20.21
N PRO A 293 9.39 6.42 -21.43
CA PRO A 293 9.91 7.31 -22.47
C PRO A 293 8.85 8.27 -23.02
N ASP A 294 7.56 7.96 -22.85
CA ASP A 294 6.45 8.85 -23.21
C ASP A 294 6.36 10.10 -22.32
N VAL A 295 7.04 10.09 -21.17
CA VAL A 295 7.07 11.21 -20.20
C VAL A 295 8.32 12.08 -20.40
N ILE A 296 9.39 11.52 -21.00
CA ILE A 296 10.66 12.22 -21.24
C ILE A 296 10.56 13.02 -22.55
N ILE A 297 10.32 14.31 -22.42
CA ILE A 297 10.15 15.24 -23.55
C ILE A 297 11.21 16.35 -23.44
N SER A 298 12.04 16.51 -24.47
CA SER A 298 12.97 17.65 -24.62
C SER A 298 13.11 18.06 -26.08
N ASP A 299 13.53 19.30 -26.32
CA ASP A 299 13.68 19.86 -27.66
C ASP A 299 14.97 19.41 -28.36
N SER A 300 15.99 18.97 -27.61
CA SER A 300 17.23 18.41 -28.15
C SER A 300 17.60 17.05 -27.58
N GLN A 301 18.32 16.24 -28.37
CA GLN A 301 18.77 14.89 -28.00
C GLN A 301 19.75 14.89 -26.82
N LYS A 302 20.68 15.85 -26.74
CA LYS A 302 21.65 15.94 -25.64
C LYS A 302 20.97 16.23 -24.31
N GLU A 303 19.92 17.04 -24.31
CA GLU A 303 19.09 17.26 -23.12
C GLU A 303 18.30 15.99 -22.77
N THR A 304 17.80 15.23 -23.77
CA THR A 304 17.14 13.94 -23.52
C THR A 304 18.09 12.98 -22.80
N GLU A 305 19.33 12.86 -23.29
CA GLU A 305 20.38 12.00 -22.73
C GLU A 305 20.69 12.41 -21.28
N SER A 306 20.93 13.71 -21.03
CA SER A 306 21.18 14.20 -19.67
C SER A 306 19.99 14.02 -18.71
N ILE A 307 18.75 14.20 -19.18
CA ILE A 307 17.54 13.94 -18.37
C ILE A 307 17.43 12.45 -18.07
N ILE A 308 17.67 11.58 -19.05
CA ILE A 308 17.67 10.12 -18.86
C ILE A 308 18.73 9.71 -17.83
N ASP A 309 19.96 10.22 -17.93
CA ASP A 309 21.04 9.86 -17.00
C ASP A 309 20.67 10.24 -15.55
N ASN A 310 20.17 11.45 -15.32
CA ASN A 310 19.71 11.89 -14.00
C ASN A 310 18.52 11.06 -13.48
N LEU A 311 17.54 10.73 -14.32
CA LEU A 311 16.40 9.89 -13.95
C LEU A 311 16.85 8.46 -13.61
N MET A 312 17.75 7.90 -14.42
CA MET A 312 18.28 6.54 -14.24
C MET A 312 19.17 6.44 -13.01
N GLU A 313 19.97 7.46 -12.67
CA GLU A 313 20.72 7.49 -11.41
C GLU A 313 19.78 7.34 -10.20
N ARG A 314 18.69 8.13 -10.16
CA ARG A 314 17.69 8.05 -9.08
C ARG A 314 16.90 6.74 -9.08
N ILE A 315 16.62 6.17 -10.26
CA ILE A 315 15.96 4.86 -10.38
C ILE A 315 16.86 3.72 -9.91
N ASN A 316 18.16 3.79 -10.18
CA ASN A 316 19.15 2.81 -9.75
C ASN A 316 19.45 2.90 -8.25
N GLN A 317 19.42 4.11 -7.65
CA GLN A 317 19.52 4.29 -6.19
C GLN A 317 18.41 3.53 -5.43
N ALA A 318 17.23 3.36 -6.03
CA ALA A 318 16.15 2.56 -5.45
C ALA A 318 16.19 1.06 -5.82
N ASP A 319 17.32 0.53 -6.30
CA ASP A 319 17.39 -0.87 -6.80
C ASP A 319 16.96 -1.93 -5.77
N ILE A 320 17.21 -1.68 -4.49
CA ILE A 320 16.74 -2.53 -3.41
C ILE A 320 15.20 -2.58 -3.31
N LEU A 321 14.51 -1.45 -3.52
CA LEU A 321 13.06 -1.38 -3.50
C LEU A 321 12.43 -2.12 -4.68
N TRP A 322 13.10 -2.17 -5.84
CA TRP A 322 12.66 -3.01 -6.97
C TRP A 322 12.78 -4.49 -6.64
N ASN A 323 13.93 -4.93 -6.11
CA ASN A 323 14.16 -6.34 -5.75
C ASN A 323 13.17 -6.81 -4.67
N ILE A 324 12.88 -5.94 -3.69
CA ILE A 324 11.83 -6.15 -2.68
C ILE A 324 10.46 -6.27 -3.37
N ALA A 325 10.06 -5.32 -4.21
CA ALA A 325 8.76 -5.36 -4.87
C ALA A 325 8.56 -6.58 -5.79
N GLU A 326 9.63 -7.07 -6.42
CA GLU A 326 9.62 -8.31 -7.21
C GLU A 326 9.43 -9.56 -6.32
N SER A 327 9.92 -9.57 -5.08
CA SER A 327 9.70 -10.68 -4.16
C SER A 327 8.22 -10.80 -3.74
N PHE A 328 7.53 -9.66 -3.61
CA PHE A 328 6.09 -9.61 -3.34
C PHE A 328 5.20 -10.25 -4.42
N PHE A 329 5.72 -10.58 -5.62
CA PHE A 329 4.96 -11.36 -6.60
C PHE A 329 4.56 -12.76 -6.08
N GLN A 330 5.32 -13.31 -5.12
CA GLN A 330 5.03 -14.61 -4.48
C GLN A 330 4.08 -14.50 -3.27
N ILE A 331 3.61 -13.30 -2.89
CA ILE A 331 2.85 -13.13 -1.64
C ILE A 331 1.54 -13.92 -1.61
N PHE A 332 0.90 -14.17 -2.77
CA PHE A 332 -0.28 -15.03 -2.83
C PHE A 332 0.04 -16.48 -2.42
N GLN A 333 1.17 -17.02 -2.87
CA GLN A 333 1.62 -18.36 -2.48
C GLN A 333 1.95 -18.43 -0.99
N TYR A 334 2.51 -17.37 -0.40
CA TYR A 334 2.69 -17.26 1.05
C TYR A 334 1.34 -17.34 1.81
N PHE A 335 0.29 -16.66 1.34
CA PHE A 335 -1.06 -16.76 1.94
C PHE A 335 -1.77 -18.09 1.67
N GLU A 336 -1.37 -18.84 0.64
CA GLU A 336 -1.87 -20.19 0.32
C GLU A 336 -1.10 -21.30 1.05
N MET A 337 0.16 -21.05 1.45
CA MET A 337 1.02 -22.03 2.13
C MET A 337 0.40 -22.53 3.45
N ARG A 338 0.45 -23.84 3.66
CA ARG A 338 0.03 -24.51 4.90
C ARG A 338 1.11 -25.49 5.32
N VAL A 339 1.54 -25.39 6.58
CA VAL A 339 2.41 -26.38 7.22
C VAL A 339 1.57 -27.59 7.58
N THR A 340 1.78 -28.70 6.87
CA THR A 340 1.09 -29.96 7.13
C THR A 340 1.62 -30.64 8.40
N ILE A 341 0.76 -30.82 9.40
CA ILE A 341 1.03 -31.63 10.59
C ILE A 341 0.49 -33.06 10.35
N PRO A 342 1.34 -34.10 10.48
CA PRO A 342 0.89 -35.49 10.48
C PRO A 342 -0.16 -35.76 11.56
N LYS A 343 -1.30 -36.31 11.15
CA LYS A 343 -2.47 -36.54 12.04
C LYS A 343 -2.16 -37.42 13.27
N ASN A 344 -1.14 -38.26 13.21
CA ASN A 344 -0.68 -39.11 14.33
C ASN A 344 0.03 -38.34 15.47
N LEU A 345 0.44 -37.09 15.26
CA LEU A 345 0.94 -36.20 16.33
C LEU A 345 -0.20 -35.55 17.15
N LEU A 346 -1.44 -35.63 16.65
CA LEU A 346 -2.64 -35.12 17.33
C LEU A 346 -3.33 -36.28 18.07
N GLN A 347 -2.89 -36.58 19.30
CA GLN A 347 -3.54 -37.61 20.12
C GLN A 347 -5.02 -37.30 20.39
N GLU A 348 -5.82 -38.35 20.57
CA GLU A 348 -7.27 -38.32 20.81
C GLU A 348 -7.61 -37.65 22.15
N GLY A 349 -7.65 -36.31 22.19
CA GLY A 349 -7.82 -35.62 23.48
C GLY A 349 -8.39 -34.20 23.47
N LYS A 350 -8.30 -33.44 22.38
CA LYS A 350 -9.02 -32.17 22.13
C LYS A 350 -8.64 -31.67 20.74
N LEU A 351 -9.59 -31.52 19.82
CA LEU A 351 -9.37 -30.61 18.70
C LEU A 351 -9.24 -29.20 19.29
N LEU A 352 -8.01 -28.69 19.39
CA LEU A 352 -7.81 -27.25 19.35
C LEU A 352 -8.61 -26.73 18.15
N SER A 353 -9.41 -25.68 18.37
CA SER A 353 -10.14 -25.01 17.30
C SER A 353 -9.15 -24.39 16.31
N LEU A 354 -8.70 -25.21 15.36
CA LEU A 354 -8.08 -24.85 14.08
C LEU A 354 -9.16 -24.20 13.18
N LYS A 355 -9.69 -23.10 13.70
CA LYS A 355 -10.52 -22.11 13.04
C LYS A 355 -10.04 -20.77 13.56
N GLY A 356 -9.30 -20.07 12.71
CA GLY A 356 -8.81 -18.72 12.96
C GLY A 356 -9.95 -17.85 13.48
N LYS A 357 -9.80 -17.35 14.71
CA LYS A 357 -10.80 -16.46 15.31
C LYS A 357 -10.73 -15.11 14.62
N GLY A 358 -11.49 -14.97 13.54
CA GLY A 358 -11.87 -13.68 12.99
C GLY A 358 -12.71 -12.86 13.98
N GLY A 359 -12.84 -11.57 13.73
CA GLY A 359 -13.55 -10.64 14.62
C GLY A 359 -13.96 -9.36 13.91
N LYS A 360 -14.97 -8.69 14.45
CA LYS A 360 -15.39 -7.37 13.98
C LYS A 360 -14.48 -6.31 14.58
N GLY A 361 -13.62 -5.71 13.75
CA GLY A 361 -12.83 -4.54 14.12
C GLY A 361 -13.58 -3.23 13.86
N LEU A 362 -12.89 -2.12 14.08
CA LEU A 362 -13.47 -0.77 14.01
C LEU A 362 -13.83 -0.30 12.60
N LYS A 363 -12.96 -0.60 11.63
CA LYS A 363 -13.10 -0.20 10.21
C LYS A 363 -13.27 -1.39 9.25
N ALA A 364 -13.00 -2.63 9.69
CA ALA A 364 -13.19 -3.85 8.90
C ALA A 364 -13.45 -5.09 9.79
N ASP A 365 -14.08 -6.11 9.21
CA ASP A 365 -14.12 -7.47 9.77
C ASP A 365 -12.82 -8.20 9.39
N TYR A 366 -12.14 -8.80 10.37
CA TYR A 366 -10.89 -9.54 10.19
C TYR A 366 -11.13 -11.05 10.12
N VAL A 367 -10.42 -11.72 9.23
CA VAL A 367 -10.34 -13.18 9.15
C VAL A 367 -8.88 -13.59 9.28
N VAL A 368 -8.57 -14.45 10.25
CA VAL A 368 -7.23 -15.01 10.41
C VAL A 368 -7.11 -16.21 9.47
N VAL A 369 -6.21 -16.12 8.49
CA VAL A 369 -5.82 -17.26 7.65
C VAL A 369 -4.85 -18.13 8.44
N GLU A 370 -5.15 -19.42 8.59
CA GLU A 370 -4.28 -20.35 9.31
C GLU A 370 -3.14 -20.85 8.43
N ALA A 371 -1.93 -20.92 8.99
CA ALA A 371 -0.74 -21.45 8.34
C ALA A 371 -0.55 -22.97 8.55
N ILE A 372 -1.58 -23.70 9.00
CA ILE A 372 -1.49 -25.14 9.35
C ILE A 372 -2.57 -25.95 8.63
N SER A 373 -2.18 -27.10 8.09
CA SER A 373 -3.06 -28.16 7.55
C SER A 373 -2.81 -29.48 8.31
N VAL A 374 -3.74 -30.43 8.22
CA VAL A 374 -3.58 -31.76 8.84
C VAL A 374 -3.81 -32.83 7.79
N GLU A 375 -2.79 -33.64 7.51
CA GLU A 375 -2.85 -34.72 6.53
C GLU A 375 -2.45 -36.07 7.13
N ASN A 376 -2.80 -37.14 6.43
CA ASN A 376 -2.66 -38.52 6.93
C ASN A 376 -1.27 -39.15 6.65
N ASN A 377 -0.36 -38.47 5.94
CA ASN A 377 0.87 -39.08 5.43
C ASN A 377 2.13 -38.26 5.81
N PRO A 378 3.08 -38.79 6.60
CA PRO A 378 4.23 -38.04 7.07
C PRO A 378 5.38 -38.05 6.04
N ALA A 379 5.70 -36.88 5.50
CA ALA A 379 7.03 -36.61 4.94
C ALA A 379 7.92 -36.00 6.03
N GLU A 380 9.20 -36.41 6.10
CA GLU A 380 10.12 -35.87 7.12
C GLU A 380 10.46 -34.39 6.84
N PRO A 381 10.50 -33.53 7.89
CA PRO A 381 10.85 -32.13 7.72
C PRO A 381 12.36 -31.97 7.46
N SER A 382 12.74 -31.78 6.19
CA SER A 382 14.14 -31.65 5.81
C SER A 382 14.70 -30.25 6.15
N VAL A 383 15.71 -30.21 7.01
CA VAL A 383 16.31 -28.99 7.56
C VAL A 383 17.39 -28.40 6.63
N ILE A 384 17.32 -27.09 6.39
CA ILE A 384 18.28 -26.20 5.69
C ILE A 384 18.46 -26.43 4.17
N ARG A 385 18.34 -25.33 3.39
CA ARG A 385 18.96 -25.12 2.07
C ARG A 385 18.93 -23.63 1.66
N ARG A 386 19.73 -23.27 0.64
CA ARG A 386 20.13 -21.89 0.29
C ARG A 386 19.39 -21.38 -0.96
N ILE A 387 18.87 -20.16 -0.94
CA ILE A 387 18.15 -19.54 -2.07
C ILE A 387 18.88 -18.31 -2.65
N LYS A 388 18.65 -18.06 -3.94
CA LYS A 388 19.13 -16.91 -4.71
C LYS A 388 17.90 -16.18 -5.27
N MET A 389 17.77 -14.88 -4.99
CA MET A 389 16.63 -14.07 -5.45
C MET A 389 16.60 -13.97 -6.99
N PRO A 390 15.41 -14.03 -7.63
CA PRO A 390 15.27 -13.70 -9.04
C PRO A 390 15.40 -12.18 -9.25
N VAL A 391 15.97 -11.79 -10.38
CA VAL A 391 16.01 -10.39 -10.85
C VAL A 391 15.46 -10.39 -12.27
N TYR A 392 14.35 -9.68 -12.51
CA TYR A 392 13.68 -9.70 -13.81
C TYR A 392 14.20 -8.62 -14.76
N SER A 393 14.25 -8.93 -16.05
CA SER A 393 14.72 -7.98 -17.08
C SER A 393 13.69 -6.88 -17.38
N ILE A 394 14.18 -5.66 -17.59
CA ILE A 394 13.38 -4.52 -18.06
C ILE A 394 13.21 -4.62 -19.58
N GLU A 395 12.07 -4.16 -20.12
CA GLU A 395 11.90 -4.10 -21.58
C GLU A 395 12.74 -2.97 -22.21
N THR A 396 13.56 -3.34 -23.19
CA THR A 396 14.59 -2.50 -23.83
C THR A 396 14.45 -2.46 -25.36
N GLU A 397 13.65 -3.34 -25.96
CA GLU A 397 13.49 -3.48 -27.42
C GLU A 397 12.33 -2.66 -27.99
N GLY A 398 11.45 -2.16 -27.12
CA GLY A 398 10.35 -1.28 -27.49
C GLY A 398 9.66 -0.65 -26.28
N HIS A 399 8.75 0.27 -26.54
CA HIS A 399 7.90 0.90 -25.54
C HIS A 399 6.48 1.07 -26.05
N TRP A 400 5.52 1.18 -25.13
CA TRP A 400 4.15 1.53 -25.45
C TRP A 400 4.01 3.04 -25.59
N ARG A 401 3.91 3.54 -26.82
CA ARG A 401 3.54 4.94 -27.06
C ARG A 401 2.04 5.11 -26.95
N ARG A 402 1.59 5.96 -26.03
CA ARG A 402 0.19 6.35 -25.83
C ARG A 402 -0.30 7.11 -27.07
N LEU A 403 -1.50 6.76 -27.52
CA LEU A 403 -2.16 7.44 -28.63
C LEU A 403 -3.21 8.42 -28.08
N LYS A 404 -3.72 9.31 -28.94
CA LYS A 404 -4.85 10.18 -28.55
C LYS A 404 -6.08 9.31 -28.28
N PHE A 405 -7.00 9.83 -27.46
CA PHE A 405 -8.26 9.16 -27.16
C PHE A 405 -8.99 8.73 -28.45
N GLY A 406 -9.57 7.52 -28.42
CA GLY A 406 -10.24 6.90 -29.56
C GLY A 406 -9.34 6.24 -30.62
N GLN A 407 -8.03 6.48 -30.62
CA GLN A 407 -7.13 5.90 -31.64
C GLN A 407 -6.77 4.43 -31.36
N ARG A 408 -6.51 3.66 -32.43
CA ARG A 408 -6.00 2.29 -32.39
C ARG A 408 -4.54 2.22 -32.83
N GLY A 409 -3.72 1.52 -32.05
CA GLY A 409 -2.37 1.12 -32.38
C GLY A 409 -2.28 -0.37 -32.65
N LYS A 410 -1.05 -0.89 -32.62
CA LYS A 410 -0.76 -2.33 -32.65
C LYS A 410 0.06 -2.73 -31.43
N ASP A 411 -0.01 -3.98 -30.99
CA ASP A 411 0.91 -4.54 -30.00
C ASP A 411 2.23 -5.04 -30.62
N ARG A 412 3.06 -5.69 -29.78
CA ARG A 412 4.35 -6.29 -30.14
C ARG A 412 4.22 -7.32 -31.27
N ASP A 413 3.09 -8.03 -31.32
CA ASP A 413 2.79 -9.09 -32.29
C ASP A 413 1.99 -8.56 -33.50
N GLY A 414 1.82 -7.24 -33.60
CA GLY A 414 1.12 -6.56 -34.69
C GLY A 414 -0.41 -6.60 -34.61
N GLN A 415 -0.99 -7.18 -33.55
CA GLN A 415 -2.44 -7.25 -33.34
C GLN A 415 -3.00 -5.88 -32.94
N PRO A 416 -4.24 -5.54 -33.32
CA PRO A 416 -4.81 -4.23 -33.02
C PRO A 416 -5.05 -4.02 -31.52
N VAL A 417 -4.42 -2.99 -30.96
CA VAL A 417 -4.62 -2.57 -29.56
C VAL A 417 -5.06 -1.11 -29.50
N ASP A 418 -6.24 -0.88 -28.94
CA ASP A 418 -6.80 0.47 -28.73
C ASP A 418 -5.98 1.28 -27.69
N GLY A 419 -5.75 2.57 -27.96
CA GLY A 419 -5.25 3.56 -26.98
C GLY A 419 -3.73 3.65 -26.79
N LYS A 420 -2.99 2.66 -27.27
CA LYS A 420 -1.52 2.65 -27.28
C LYS A 420 -1.02 1.88 -28.49
N THR A 421 0.16 2.22 -29.00
CA THR A 421 0.86 1.44 -30.02
C THR A 421 2.23 1.04 -29.51
N TRP A 422 2.62 -0.18 -29.76
CA TRP A 422 3.98 -0.64 -29.59
C TRP A 422 4.87 0.10 -30.58
N VAL A 423 6.00 0.60 -30.09
CA VAL A 423 7.05 1.23 -30.88
C VAL A 423 8.31 0.39 -30.68
N SER A 424 8.64 -0.42 -31.69
CA SER A 424 9.87 -1.21 -31.74
C SER A 424 11.08 -0.30 -31.98
N ARG A 425 11.44 0.48 -30.97
CA ARG A 425 12.62 1.34 -30.93
C ARG A 425 13.46 0.95 -29.73
N SER A 426 14.63 0.38 -30.00
CA SER A 426 15.60 0.01 -28.98
C SER A 426 15.91 1.21 -28.09
N SER A 427 15.90 0.97 -26.78
CA SER A 427 16.22 1.93 -25.72
C SER A 427 17.31 1.33 -24.82
N PRO A 428 18.58 1.23 -25.31
CA PRO A 428 19.63 0.46 -24.64
C PRO A 428 19.98 0.96 -23.24
N TRP A 429 19.78 2.27 -23.00
CA TRP A 429 19.99 2.95 -21.72
C TRP A 429 19.17 2.34 -20.57
N ARG A 430 18.04 1.68 -20.85
CA ARG A 430 17.25 0.92 -19.86
C ARG A 430 17.96 -0.33 -19.30
N ASN A 431 19.14 -0.69 -19.83
CA ASN A 431 19.87 -1.93 -19.50
C ASN A 431 21.34 -1.72 -19.09
N ALA A 432 21.70 -0.52 -18.61
CA ALA A 432 23.09 -0.10 -18.49
C ALA A 432 23.93 -0.78 -17.39
N ASN A 433 23.33 -1.51 -16.44
CA ASN A 433 24.05 -2.19 -15.35
C ASN A 433 23.55 -3.62 -15.11
N ARG A 434 24.49 -4.58 -14.96
CA ARG A 434 24.21 -5.88 -14.34
C ARG A 434 24.13 -5.68 -12.82
N ARG A 435 23.01 -6.12 -12.23
CA ARG A 435 22.78 -6.07 -10.77
C ARG A 435 23.50 -7.22 -10.07
N ASP A 436 24.38 -6.90 -9.13
CA ASP A 436 24.87 -7.86 -8.13
C ASP A 436 23.94 -7.82 -6.90
N GLY A 437 23.06 -8.81 -6.79
CA GLY A 437 22.14 -8.94 -5.67
C GLY A 437 22.78 -9.64 -4.48
N VAL A 438 23.16 -8.88 -3.45
CA VAL A 438 23.47 -9.38 -2.10
C VAL A 438 22.82 -8.46 -1.07
N VAL A 439 21.79 -8.95 -0.37
CA VAL A 439 21.27 -8.36 0.86
C VAL A 439 21.59 -9.32 2.00
N TYR A 440 22.18 -8.81 3.07
CA TYR A 440 22.52 -9.59 4.25
C TYR A 440 21.32 -9.63 5.21
N ILE A 441 20.90 -10.82 5.61
CA ILE A 441 19.85 -11.02 6.62
C ILE A 441 20.41 -11.96 7.70
N LYS A 442 20.16 -11.63 8.97
CA LYS A 442 20.51 -12.48 10.11
C LYS A 442 19.30 -12.68 11.04
N ASP A 443 18.58 -13.74 10.71
CA ASP A 443 18.08 -14.79 11.62
C ASP A 443 17.17 -14.42 12.80
N CYS A 444 15.98 -15.05 12.85
CA CYS A 444 15.59 -15.73 14.09
C CYS A 444 14.80 -17.04 13.90
N LEU A 445 15.39 -18.01 13.16
CA LEU A 445 15.01 -19.43 13.19
C LEU A 445 15.03 -20.04 14.62
N ALA A 446 15.59 -19.34 15.60
CA ALA A 446 15.52 -19.70 17.01
C ALA A 446 14.07 -19.72 17.56
N ILE A 447 13.18 -18.84 17.08
CA ILE A 447 11.78 -18.78 17.57
C ILE A 447 10.97 -19.98 17.04
N ALA A 448 11.17 -20.35 15.77
CA ALA A 448 10.55 -21.54 15.19
C ALA A 448 11.02 -22.83 15.89
N LYS A 449 12.33 -22.96 16.14
CA LYS A 449 12.91 -24.11 16.85
C LYS A 449 12.49 -24.18 18.32
N ALA A 450 12.26 -23.04 18.98
CA ALA A 450 11.72 -22.99 20.35
C ALA A 450 10.25 -23.47 20.39
N ARG A 451 9.41 -23.03 19.45
CA ARG A 451 7.99 -23.45 19.37
C ARG A 451 7.82 -24.95 19.10
N VAL A 452 8.71 -25.59 18.34
CA VAL A 452 8.69 -27.05 18.16
C VAL A 452 8.87 -27.77 19.51
N ASN A 453 9.73 -27.27 20.40
CA ASN A 453 9.93 -27.85 21.73
C ASN A 453 8.73 -27.59 22.68
N GLU A 454 8.01 -26.47 22.54
CA GLU A 454 6.76 -26.21 23.30
C GLU A 454 5.59 -27.12 22.88
N ILE A 455 5.54 -27.55 21.62
CA ILE A 455 4.49 -28.46 21.13
C ILE A 455 4.63 -29.85 21.79
N TYR A 456 5.86 -30.30 22.10
CA TYR A 456 6.09 -31.54 22.83
C TYR A 456 5.68 -31.50 24.32
N SER A 457 5.45 -30.32 24.92
CA SER A 457 5.20 -30.18 26.37
C SER A 457 3.74 -29.91 26.76
N HIS A 458 2.86 -29.58 25.81
CA HIS A 458 1.50 -29.06 26.09
C HIS A 458 0.33 -30.02 25.77
N VAL A 459 0.50 -31.32 26.04
CA VAL A 459 -0.54 -32.35 25.82
C VAL A 459 -1.70 -32.31 26.84
N ASN A 460 -1.59 -31.57 27.95
CA ASN A 460 -2.57 -31.63 29.05
C ASN A 460 -3.44 -30.35 29.25
N ASP A 461 -4.70 -30.49 28.81
CA ASP A 461 -5.98 -29.92 29.31
C ASP A 461 -6.48 -28.47 29.02
N ASP A 462 -7.70 -28.41 28.47
CA ASP A 462 -8.61 -27.23 28.27
C ASP A 462 -9.89 -27.29 29.14
N ASN A 463 -10.61 -26.14 29.27
CA ASN A 463 -12.09 -25.89 29.27
C ASN A 463 -12.54 -24.83 30.33
N GLU A 464 -13.58 -23.96 30.17
CA GLU A 464 -14.28 -23.47 28.96
C GLU A 464 -14.79 -21.97 29.06
N VAL A 465 -16.10 -21.62 29.02
CA VAL A 465 -16.60 -20.29 28.52
C VAL A 465 -17.95 -19.77 29.11
N ASN A 466 -18.28 -18.48 28.81
CA ASN A 466 -19.61 -17.76 28.77
C ASN A 466 -20.00 -16.83 29.97
N ASN A 467 -20.72 -15.68 29.84
CA ASN A 467 -21.22 -14.92 28.67
C ASN A 467 -21.51 -13.39 28.92
N LEU A 468 -21.60 -12.63 27.81
CA LEU A 468 -22.04 -11.23 27.51
C LEU A 468 -22.81 -10.31 28.50
N ASN A 469 -22.49 -8.99 28.50
CA ASN A 469 -23.36 -7.89 27.98
C ASN A 469 -22.69 -6.49 27.90
N LEU A 470 -23.32 -5.50 27.21
CA LEU A 470 -22.76 -4.18 26.87
C LEU A 470 -23.23 -3.01 27.76
N THR A 471 -22.40 -1.96 27.97
CA THR A 471 -22.54 -0.60 27.38
C THR A 471 -21.62 0.46 28.02
N GLY A 472 -21.19 1.47 27.23
CA GLY A 472 -20.88 2.83 27.72
C GLY A 472 -19.46 3.13 28.23
N MET A 473 -18.50 3.31 27.31
CA MET A 473 -17.06 3.56 27.57
C MET A 473 -16.33 2.42 28.30
N GLY A 474 -15.03 2.30 28.04
CA GLY A 474 -14.19 1.36 28.77
C GLY A 474 -12.70 1.54 28.45
N GLU A 475 -11.88 0.70 29.07
CA GLU A 475 -10.42 0.81 29.04
C GLU A 475 -9.81 -0.39 28.31
N LEU A 476 -9.04 -0.13 27.25
CA LEU A 476 -8.02 -1.05 26.76
C LEU A 476 -6.86 -0.98 27.76
N TYR A 477 -6.33 -2.12 28.20
CA TYR A 477 -5.29 -2.20 29.22
C TYR A 477 -4.15 -3.12 28.81
N VAL A 478 -3.00 -2.88 29.42
CA VAL A 478 -1.81 -3.73 29.38
C VAL A 478 -1.50 -4.17 30.80
N LEU A 479 -1.48 -5.47 31.05
CA LEU A 479 -1.07 -6.05 32.34
C LEU A 479 0.24 -6.80 32.22
N ARG A 480 1.05 -6.79 33.28
CA ARG A 480 2.22 -7.66 33.43
C ARG A 480 2.14 -8.42 34.75
N CYS A 481 2.56 -9.68 34.74
CA CYS A 481 2.85 -10.44 35.95
C CYS A 481 4.38 -10.44 36.14
N SER A 482 4.85 -10.06 37.33
CA SER A 482 6.28 -9.91 37.63
C SER A 482 7.06 -11.24 37.68
N LEU A 483 6.37 -12.39 37.75
CA LEU A 483 6.98 -13.72 37.61
C LEU A 483 7.12 -14.21 36.16
N MET A 484 6.59 -13.48 35.17
CA MET A 484 6.78 -13.85 33.77
C MET A 484 8.19 -13.43 33.31
N GLU A 485 8.99 -14.38 32.85
CA GLU A 485 10.32 -14.09 32.32
C GLU A 485 10.26 -13.24 31.05
N GLY A 486 11.13 -12.24 31.00
CA GLY A 486 11.17 -11.26 29.91
C GLY A 486 10.01 -10.27 29.94
N GLU A 487 9.75 -9.67 28.79
CA GLU A 487 8.69 -8.67 28.59
C GLU A 487 7.45 -9.32 27.99
N VAL A 488 6.64 -9.90 28.87
CA VAL A 488 5.37 -10.53 28.53
C VAL A 488 4.21 -9.70 29.06
N TYR A 489 3.33 -9.30 28.16
CA TYR A 489 2.20 -8.41 28.42
C TYR A 489 0.88 -9.07 28.03
N LYS A 490 -0.12 -8.99 28.91
CA LYS A 490 -1.52 -9.27 28.56
C LYS A 490 -2.15 -7.98 28.05
N VAL A 491 -2.64 -7.98 26.81
CA VAL A 491 -3.45 -6.87 26.27
C VAL A 491 -4.90 -7.30 26.22
N GLY A 492 -5.80 -6.50 26.76
CA GLY A 492 -7.23 -6.74 26.61
C GLY A 492 -8.07 -5.53 26.99
N TRP A 493 -9.40 -5.65 27.00
CA TRP A 493 -10.30 -4.56 27.41
C TRP A 493 -11.24 -4.91 28.57
N THR A 494 -11.84 -3.87 29.14
CA THR A 494 -12.90 -3.94 30.15
C THR A 494 -13.88 -2.77 30.00
N SER A 495 -15.14 -2.98 30.39
CA SER A 495 -16.13 -1.90 30.56
C SER A 495 -16.01 -1.20 31.93
N GLY A 496 -15.21 -1.74 32.85
CA GLY A 496 -14.86 -1.12 34.13
C GLY A 496 -13.52 -0.38 34.07
N THR A 497 -12.76 -0.39 35.16
CA THR A 497 -11.38 0.10 35.16
C THR A 497 -10.37 -1.02 34.94
N ALA A 498 -9.23 -0.70 34.34
CA ALA A 498 -8.11 -1.63 34.19
C ALA A 498 -7.63 -2.21 35.54
N LYS A 499 -7.72 -1.43 36.63
CA LYS A 499 -7.30 -1.84 37.97
C LYS A 499 -8.21 -2.91 38.56
N ASP A 500 -9.52 -2.81 38.35
CA ASP A 500 -10.46 -3.81 38.85
C ASP A 500 -10.33 -5.11 38.03
N ARG A 501 -10.18 -4.99 36.71
CA ARG A 501 -9.93 -6.14 35.84
C ARG A 501 -8.61 -6.85 36.15
N ALA A 502 -7.57 -6.11 36.53
CA ALA A 502 -6.30 -6.70 36.98
C ALA A 502 -6.49 -7.51 38.27
N LYS A 503 -7.27 -7.02 39.25
CA LYS A 503 -7.60 -7.78 40.48
C LYS A 503 -8.39 -9.05 40.18
N GLU A 504 -9.42 -8.96 39.34
CA GLU A 504 -10.22 -10.13 38.91
C GLU A 504 -9.33 -11.22 38.32
N ILE A 505 -8.50 -10.88 37.33
CA ILE A 505 -7.61 -11.84 36.66
C ILE A 505 -6.57 -12.40 37.65
N SER A 506 -6.09 -11.59 38.59
CA SER A 506 -5.14 -12.01 39.64
C SER A 506 -5.72 -12.99 40.66
N SER A 507 -7.04 -13.08 40.80
CA SER A 507 -7.69 -14.02 41.72
C SER A 507 -7.83 -15.44 41.17
N ALA A 508 -7.51 -15.67 39.89
CA ALA A 508 -7.58 -16.99 39.28
C ALA A 508 -6.46 -17.90 39.77
N THR A 509 -6.79 -19.15 40.13
CA THR A 509 -5.87 -20.15 40.71
C THR A 509 -4.68 -20.56 39.82
N GLY A 510 -4.66 -20.15 38.54
CA GLY A 510 -3.58 -20.37 37.60
C GLY A 510 -2.60 -19.19 37.43
N VAL A 511 -2.62 -18.19 38.32
CA VAL A 511 -1.80 -16.97 38.21
C VAL A 511 -0.73 -16.95 39.33
N PRO A 512 0.58 -17.07 39.00
CA PRO A 512 1.64 -17.20 40.03
C PRO A 512 1.89 -15.96 40.89
N MET A 513 1.71 -14.76 40.32
CA MET A 513 1.72 -13.49 41.03
C MET A 513 0.70 -12.55 40.38
N SER A 514 0.13 -11.65 41.18
CA SER A 514 -0.89 -10.70 40.72
C SER A 514 -0.43 -9.88 39.53
N PHE A 515 -1.32 -9.71 38.56
CA PHE A 515 -1.14 -8.81 37.44
C PHE A 515 -1.21 -7.36 37.90
N VAL A 516 -0.23 -6.56 37.44
CA VAL A 516 -0.19 -5.11 37.62
C VAL A 516 -0.58 -4.45 36.30
N VAL A 517 -1.40 -3.39 36.36
CA VAL A 517 -1.68 -2.53 35.21
C VAL A 517 -0.42 -1.74 34.89
N VAL A 518 0.12 -1.92 33.68
CA VAL A 518 1.26 -1.16 33.17
C VAL A 518 0.77 0.15 32.58
N GLU A 519 -0.26 0.10 31.73
CA GLU A 519 -0.95 1.26 31.18
C GLU A 519 -2.39 0.92 30.76
N SER A 520 -3.23 1.94 30.62
CA SER A 520 -4.57 1.81 30.05
C SER A 520 -5.02 3.06 29.28
N TRP A 521 -5.81 2.85 28.22
CA TRP A 521 -6.35 3.89 27.35
C TRP A 521 -7.88 3.80 27.31
N ARG A 522 -8.56 4.92 27.51
CA ARG A 522 -10.02 5.01 27.39
C ARG A 522 -10.42 5.14 25.93
N HIS A 523 -11.44 4.36 25.54
CA HIS A 523 -12.01 4.41 24.21
C HIS A 523 -13.55 4.27 24.30
N ASP A 524 -14.27 4.80 23.31
CA ASP A 524 -15.73 4.66 23.22
C ASP A 524 -16.13 3.21 22.86
N LYS A 525 -15.32 2.57 22.01
CA LYS A 525 -15.45 1.19 21.53
C LYS A 525 -14.23 0.32 21.87
N PRO A 526 -13.94 0.07 23.15
CA PRO A 526 -12.71 -0.59 23.58
C PRO A 526 -12.61 -2.05 23.11
N LYS A 527 -13.74 -2.74 22.91
CA LYS A 527 -13.80 -4.10 22.35
C LYS A 527 -13.38 -4.18 20.89
N GLU A 528 -13.86 -3.25 20.06
CA GLU A 528 -13.50 -3.20 18.63
C GLU A 528 -12.03 -2.73 18.47
N LEU A 529 -11.56 -1.86 19.38
CA LEU A 529 -10.15 -1.46 19.48
C LEU A 529 -9.24 -2.62 19.90
N GLU A 530 -9.65 -3.46 20.85
CA GLU A 530 -8.89 -4.67 21.23
C GLU A 530 -8.67 -5.58 20.01
N VAL A 531 -9.71 -5.87 19.22
CA VAL A 531 -9.60 -6.72 18.03
C VAL A 531 -8.58 -6.16 17.04
N GLU A 532 -8.61 -4.85 16.80
CA GLU A 532 -7.67 -4.14 15.93
C GLU A 532 -6.23 -4.19 16.48
N VAL A 533 -6.04 -3.97 17.79
CA VAL A 533 -4.74 -4.05 18.47
C VAL A 533 -4.21 -5.49 18.49
N HIS A 534 -5.05 -6.50 18.71
CA HIS A 534 -4.64 -7.92 18.66
C HIS A 534 -4.27 -8.36 17.25
N ALA A 535 -4.92 -7.80 16.22
CA ALA A 535 -4.49 -8.00 14.84
C ALA A 535 -3.09 -7.40 14.62
N GLN A 536 -2.83 -6.19 15.13
CA GLN A 536 -1.53 -5.52 15.04
C GLN A 536 -0.41 -6.19 15.87
N LEU A 537 -0.75 -6.83 16.99
CA LEU A 537 0.19 -7.52 17.87
C LEU A 537 0.34 -9.02 17.56
N LEU A 538 -0.31 -9.54 16.52
CA LEU A 538 -0.29 -10.96 16.17
C LEU A 538 1.12 -11.58 16.05
N PRO A 539 2.16 -10.91 15.50
CA PRO A 539 3.52 -11.48 15.42
C PRO A 539 4.11 -11.83 16.78
N TYR A 540 3.82 -11.02 17.80
CA TYR A 540 4.34 -11.18 19.16
C TYR A 540 3.49 -12.11 20.04
N ARG A 541 2.37 -12.64 19.52
CA ARG A 541 1.42 -13.45 20.29
C ARG A 541 2.05 -14.77 20.71
N ILE A 542 2.09 -15.02 22.02
CA ILE A 542 2.68 -16.24 22.59
C ILE A 542 1.80 -17.46 22.27
N ASN A 543 0.48 -17.31 22.42
CA ASN A 543 -0.47 -18.41 22.25
C ASN A 543 -1.78 -17.90 21.61
N ASN A 544 -2.22 -18.52 20.52
CA ASN A 544 -3.42 -18.11 19.77
C ASN A 544 -4.74 -18.22 20.57
N LYS A 545 -4.80 -19.06 21.61
CA LYS A 545 -5.95 -19.16 22.52
C LYS A 545 -5.99 -18.07 23.60
N ARG A 546 -4.89 -17.35 23.85
CA ARG A 546 -4.76 -16.36 24.93
C ARG A 546 -4.27 -15.01 24.41
N GLU A 547 -4.35 -13.96 25.21
CA GLU A 547 -4.12 -12.58 24.77
C GLU A 547 -2.80 -12.04 25.39
N PHE A 548 -1.76 -12.87 25.32
CA PHE A 548 -0.42 -12.57 25.82
C PHE A 548 0.55 -12.39 24.66
N PHE A 549 1.38 -11.36 24.76
CA PHE A 549 2.29 -10.90 23.72
C PHE A 549 3.68 -10.69 24.33
N ARG A 550 4.74 -11.07 23.60
CA ARG A 550 6.14 -10.93 24.03
C ARG A 550 6.89 -9.94 23.14
N LEU A 551 7.01 -8.71 23.60
CA LEU A 551 7.77 -7.61 23.01
C LEU A 551 8.04 -6.56 24.11
N ASP A 552 8.95 -5.64 23.86
CA ASP A 552 9.23 -4.53 24.78
C ASP A 552 8.02 -3.60 24.97
N PHE A 553 7.93 -2.99 26.15
CA PHE A 553 6.79 -2.13 26.48
C PHE A 553 6.64 -0.92 25.54
N ASP A 554 7.75 -0.33 25.09
CA ASP A 554 7.73 0.89 24.29
C ASP A 554 7.19 0.62 22.88
N ASN A 555 7.60 -0.47 22.23
CA ASN A 555 7.05 -0.88 20.94
C ASN A 555 5.59 -1.35 21.05
N LEU A 556 5.22 -2.06 22.12
CA LEU A 556 3.81 -2.37 22.43
C LEU A 556 2.99 -1.08 22.54
N ARG A 557 3.47 -0.11 23.31
CA ARG A 557 2.83 1.20 23.52
C ARG A 557 2.72 1.98 22.20
N LYS A 558 3.78 2.00 21.37
CA LYS A 558 3.76 2.60 20.03
C LYS A 558 2.66 1.99 19.15
N ILE A 559 2.56 0.65 19.09
CA ILE A 559 1.55 -0.04 18.28
C ILE A 559 0.12 0.30 18.75
N ILE A 560 -0.12 0.34 20.06
CA ILE A 560 -1.42 0.72 20.63
C ILE A 560 -1.76 2.18 20.32
N ILE A 561 -0.86 3.13 20.57
CA ILE A 561 -1.09 4.55 20.31
C ILE A 561 -1.29 4.81 18.81
N LYS A 562 -0.49 4.19 17.94
CA LYS A 562 -0.67 4.24 16.47
C LYS A 562 -2.06 3.74 16.06
N THR A 563 -2.55 2.69 16.69
CA THR A 563 -3.88 2.13 16.43
C THR A 563 -4.99 3.08 16.92
N ILE A 564 -4.89 3.66 18.12
CA ILE A 564 -5.84 4.65 18.64
C ILE A 564 -5.91 5.90 17.74
N ASN A 565 -4.75 6.42 17.32
CA ASN A 565 -4.67 7.60 16.45
C ASN A 565 -5.29 7.34 15.06
N ARG A 566 -5.09 6.14 14.48
CA ARG A 566 -5.71 5.69 13.22
C ARG A 566 -7.24 5.55 13.30
N VAL A 567 -7.80 5.46 14.50
CA VAL A 567 -9.24 5.31 14.77
C VAL A 567 -9.90 6.64 15.09
N SER A 568 -9.16 7.54 15.75
CA SER A 568 -9.59 8.91 16.06
C SER A 568 -9.50 9.88 14.87
N SER A 569 -9.13 9.38 13.69
CA SER A 569 -9.05 10.08 12.39
C SER A 569 -9.81 9.34 11.29
#